data_AF-A0A2V6C8R6-F1
#
_entry.id   AF-A0A2V6C8R6-F1
#
_cell.length_a   1.000
_cell.length_b   1.000
_cell.length_c   1.000
_cell.angle_alpha   90.00
_cell.angle_beta   90.00
_cell.angle_gamma   90.00
#
_symmetry.space_group_name_H-M   'P 1'
#
loop_
_entity.id
_entity.type
_entity.pdbx_description
1 polymer ?
#
loop_
_entity_poly.entity_id
_entity_poly.type
_entity_poly.pdbx_seq_one_letter_code
_entity_poly.pdbx_strand_id
1 'polypeptide(L)'
;MEFLKNNYEKVILSFVLLGLAVAAVLLLTSVDSEKRALEEIESGIIAAKPKELKLVDLSTNEAVLQRMLKPVSLRLVGEHNLFNPVQWKRMPDGRVFPLRTGREIGPGALAITQLAPLYLKIEYEGPGSGDSQQYRFKVTREAEKSLSKRIPTTFSVTTVGGKAPVFVLKDMKPKENPTDFVLELIDNKEQVVVSKDKPYVSVAGHTVDLRYDPENLKFIGRRLGDSLVFAGDTNKIVAITETNVTVQATSTTKRTTVAYAPAP
;
A
#
# COMPACT_ATOMS: atom_id res chain seq x y z
N MET A 1 -44.39 -126.68 -30.69
CA MET A 1 -44.62 -125.23 -30.88
C MET A 1 -46.09 -124.82 -30.75
N GLU A 2 -46.94 -125.55 -30.01
CA GLU A 2 -48.34 -125.13 -29.79
C GLU A 2 -48.55 -124.32 -28.49
N PHE A 3 -47.73 -124.54 -27.46
CA PHE A 3 -47.86 -123.88 -26.16
C PHE A 3 -47.60 -122.36 -26.21
N LEU A 4 -46.63 -121.92 -27.03
CA LEU A 4 -46.36 -120.50 -27.26
C LEU A 4 -47.48 -119.82 -28.07
N LYS A 5 -48.20 -120.55 -28.93
CA LYS A 5 -49.23 -119.97 -29.80
C LYS A 5 -50.53 -119.67 -29.03
N ASN A 6 -50.88 -120.49 -28.03
CA ASN A 6 -52.09 -120.29 -27.21
C ASN A 6 -51.86 -119.40 -25.98
N ASN A 7 -50.62 -119.19 -25.53
CA ASN A 7 -50.31 -118.41 -24.32
C ASN A 7 -49.40 -117.19 -24.58
N TYR A 8 -49.23 -116.77 -25.84
CA TYR A 8 -48.39 -115.64 -26.25
C TYR A 8 -48.72 -114.34 -25.49
N GLU A 9 -50.00 -114.06 -25.29
CA GLU A 9 -50.47 -112.88 -24.56
C GLU A 9 -49.96 -112.85 -23.11
N LYS A 10 -49.96 -113.99 -22.41
CA LYS A 10 -49.47 -114.08 -21.02
C LYS A 10 -47.95 -113.91 -20.94
N VAL A 11 -47.21 -114.41 -21.93
CA VAL A 11 -45.75 -114.27 -21.99
C VAL A 11 -45.35 -112.80 -22.22
N ILE A 12 -46.04 -112.10 -23.12
CA ILE A 12 -45.83 -110.67 -23.33
C ILE A 12 -46.21 -109.87 -22.10
N LEU A 13 -47.37 -110.16 -21.50
CA LEU A 13 -47.83 -109.45 -20.30
C LEU A 13 -46.82 -109.60 -19.16
N SER A 14 -46.26 -110.80 -18.96
CA SER A 14 -45.21 -111.03 -17.96
C SER A 14 -43.93 -110.24 -18.24
N PHE A 15 -43.53 -110.10 -19.51
CA PHE A 15 -42.33 -109.35 -19.89
C PHE A 15 -42.53 -107.84 -19.68
N VAL A 16 -43.72 -107.33 -20.03
CA VAL A 16 -44.10 -105.93 -19.79
C VAL A 16 -44.16 -105.62 -18.30
N LEU A 17 -44.76 -106.51 -17.51
CA LEU A 17 -44.85 -106.34 -16.06
C LEU A 17 -43.46 -106.35 -15.40
N LEU A 18 -42.56 -107.24 -15.84
CA LEU A 18 -41.18 -107.29 -15.38
C LEU A 18 -40.41 -106.01 -15.75
N GLY A 19 -40.59 -105.51 -16.99
CA GLY A 19 -40.00 -104.24 -17.42
C GLY A 19 -40.48 -103.05 -16.59
N LEU A 20 -41.77 -103.03 -16.23
CA LEU A 20 -42.34 -101.97 -15.40
C LEU A 20 -41.82 -102.03 -13.95
N ALA A 21 -41.63 -103.23 -13.39
CA ALA A 21 -41.00 -103.40 -12.08
C ALA A 21 -39.54 -102.92 -12.07
N VAL A 22 -38.76 -103.22 -13.11
CA VAL A 22 -37.38 -102.73 -13.27
C VAL A 22 -37.34 -101.20 -13.39
N ALA A 23 -38.24 -100.62 -14.19
CA ALA A 23 -38.34 -99.17 -14.33
C ALA A 23 -38.70 -98.47 -13.01
N ALA A 24 -39.60 -99.06 -12.22
CA ALA A 24 -39.96 -98.51 -10.90
C ALA A 24 -38.78 -98.49 -9.92
N VAL A 25 -37.95 -99.55 -9.90
CA VAL A 25 -36.75 -99.59 -9.07
C VAL A 25 -35.71 -98.57 -9.53
N LEU A 26 -35.50 -98.42 -10.85
CA LEU A 26 -34.58 -97.42 -11.40
C LEU A 26 -35.01 -96.00 -11.05
N LEU A 27 -36.30 -95.68 -11.19
CA LEU A 27 -36.84 -94.37 -10.83
C LEU A 27 -36.66 -94.06 -9.34
N LEU A 28 -36.83 -95.05 -8.46
CA LEU A 28 -36.64 -94.84 -7.03
C LEU A 28 -35.19 -94.45 -6.71
N THR A 29 -34.22 -95.10 -7.38
CA THR A 29 -32.79 -94.79 -7.19
C THR A 29 -32.36 -93.47 -7.83
N SER A 30 -32.97 -93.04 -8.94
CA SER A 30 -32.61 -91.80 -9.61
C SER A 30 -33.10 -90.56 -8.85
N VAL A 31 -34.30 -90.62 -8.25
CA VAL A 31 -34.89 -89.50 -7.50
C VAL A 31 -34.03 -89.11 -6.29
N ASP A 32 -33.45 -90.07 -5.57
CA ASP A 32 -32.59 -89.78 -4.43
C ASP A 32 -31.26 -89.14 -4.85
N SER A 33 -30.73 -89.50 -6.02
CA SER A 33 -29.52 -88.87 -6.56
C SER A 33 -29.74 -87.42 -6.97
N GLU A 34 -30.89 -87.11 -7.59
CA GLU A 34 -31.23 -85.74 -7.99
C GLU A 34 -31.49 -84.83 -6.78
N LYS A 35 -32.17 -85.35 -5.74
CA LYS A 35 -32.38 -84.60 -4.50
C LYS A 35 -31.07 -84.19 -3.86
N ARG A 36 -30.09 -85.09 -3.78
CA ARG A 36 -28.75 -84.80 -3.23
C ARG A 36 -28.00 -83.75 -4.07
N ALA A 37 -28.09 -83.85 -5.39
CA ALA A 37 -27.45 -82.88 -6.28
C ALA A 37 -28.05 -81.47 -6.12
N LEU A 38 -29.36 -81.36 -5.95
CA LEU A 38 -30.02 -80.07 -5.70
C LEU A 38 -29.65 -79.48 -4.34
N GLU A 39 -29.59 -80.31 -3.30
CA GLU A 39 -29.21 -79.89 -1.94
C GLU A 39 -27.76 -79.40 -1.89
N GLU A 40 -26.84 -80.03 -2.64
CA GLU A 40 -25.46 -79.58 -2.79
C GLU A 40 -25.37 -78.22 -3.52
N ILE A 41 -26.14 -78.04 -4.61
CA ILE A 41 -26.20 -76.77 -5.34
C ILE A 41 -26.76 -75.64 -4.46
N GLU A 42 -27.84 -75.92 -3.71
CA GLU A 42 -28.46 -74.94 -2.82
C GLU A 42 -27.48 -74.52 -1.70
N SER A 43 -26.77 -75.48 -1.11
CA SER A 43 -25.76 -75.18 -0.08
C SER A 43 -24.58 -74.35 -0.61
N GLY A 44 -24.17 -74.57 -1.87
CA GLY A 44 -23.09 -73.82 -2.51
C GLY A 44 -23.46 -72.37 -2.82
N ILE A 45 -24.73 -72.09 -3.11
CA ILE A 45 -25.21 -70.73 -3.42
C ILE A 45 -25.33 -69.88 -2.14
N ILE A 46 -25.77 -70.48 -1.03
CA ILE A 46 -25.99 -69.76 0.24
C ILE A 46 -24.66 -69.45 0.95
N ALA A 47 -23.62 -70.25 0.74
CA ALA A 47 -22.31 -70.08 1.38
C ALA A 47 -21.36 -69.07 0.71
N ALA A 48 -21.71 -68.54 -0.47
CA ALA A 48 -20.85 -67.61 -1.19
C ALA A 48 -20.87 -66.22 -0.54
N LYS A 49 -19.98 -66.00 0.43
CA LYS A 49 -19.80 -64.70 1.09
C LYS A 49 -19.48 -63.63 0.02
N PRO A 50 -20.29 -62.55 -0.09
CA PRO A 50 -20.10 -61.57 -1.15
C PRO A 50 -18.71 -60.92 -1.02
N LYS A 51 -18.05 -60.77 -2.18
CA LYS A 51 -16.70 -60.18 -2.26
C LYS A 51 -16.74 -58.76 -1.70
N GLU A 52 -16.00 -58.52 -0.63
CA GLU A 52 -15.93 -57.21 0.01
C GLU A 52 -15.47 -56.15 -1.01
N LEU A 53 -16.22 -55.05 -1.07
CA LEU A 53 -15.91 -53.94 -1.98
C LEU A 53 -14.58 -53.33 -1.57
N LYS A 54 -13.65 -53.21 -2.52
CA LYS A 54 -12.39 -52.50 -2.29
C LYS A 54 -12.70 -51.04 -2.03
N LEU A 55 -12.18 -50.51 -0.93
CA LEU A 55 -12.30 -49.10 -0.57
C LEU A 55 -11.74 -48.24 -1.71
N VAL A 56 -12.53 -47.26 -2.15
CA VAL A 56 -12.13 -46.29 -3.16
C VAL A 56 -11.09 -45.35 -2.56
N ASP A 57 -9.92 -45.25 -3.19
CA ASP A 57 -8.87 -44.35 -2.73
C ASP A 57 -9.25 -42.89 -3.03
N LEU A 58 -9.55 -42.14 -1.96
CA LEU A 58 -9.92 -40.73 -2.02
C LEU A 58 -8.73 -39.79 -1.72
N SER A 59 -7.53 -40.32 -1.52
CA SER A 59 -6.34 -39.54 -1.14
C SER A 59 -6.05 -38.36 -2.08
N THR A 60 -6.29 -38.54 -3.38
CA THR A 60 -6.10 -37.49 -4.39
C THR A 60 -7.08 -36.34 -4.21
N ASN A 61 -8.34 -36.65 -3.90
CA ASN A 61 -9.40 -35.66 -3.72
C ASN A 61 -9.16 -34.85 -2.44
N GLU A 62 -8.75 -35.53 -1.36
CA GLU A 62 -8.38 -34.89 -0.10
C GLU A 62 -7.18 -33.95 -0.27
N ALA A 63 -6.15 -34.36 -1.04
CA ALA A 63 -4.98 -33.54 -1.32
C ALA A 63 -5.33 -32.26 -2.10
N VAL A 64 -6.28 -32.34 -3.05
CA VAL A 64 -6.77 -31.16 -3.80
C VAL A 64 -7.54 -30.21 -2.88
N LEU A 65 -8.40 -30.75 -2.01
CA LEU A 65 -9.20 -29.96 -1.09
C LEU A 65 -8.32 -29.23 -0.07
N GLN A 66 -7.28 -29.89 0.44
CA GLN A 66 -6.26 -29.29 1.32
C GLN A 66 -5.46 -28.19 0.62
N ARG A 67 -5.26 -28.27 -0.70
CA ARG A 67 -4.60 -27.21 -1.47
C ARG A 67 -5.50 -25.99 -1.65
N MET A 68 -6.81 -26.17 -1.86
CA MET A 68 -7.77 -25.07 -2.00
C MET A 68 -8.03 -24.33 -0.69
N LEU A 69 -8.03 -25.03 0.43
CA LEU A 69 -8.21 -24.43 1.76
C LEU A 69 -7.01 -23.56 2.19
N LYS A 70 -5.85 -23.74 1.55
CA LYS A 70 -4.66 -22.92 1.82
C LYS A 70 -4.67 -21.70 0.88
N PRO A 71 -4.87 -20.47 1.39
CA PRO A 71 -4.79 -19.29 0.56
C PRO A 71 -3.37 -19.15 0.00
N VAL A 72 -3.24 -19.25 -1.32
CA VAL A 72 -1.98 -18.99 -2.01
C VAL A 72 -1.74 -17.48 -2.01
N SER A 73 -0.71 -17.04 -1.29
CA SER A 73 -0.26 -15.65 -1.37
C SER A 73 0.44 -15.41 -2.70
N LEU A 74 -0.31 -14.97 -3.71
CA LEU A 74 0.25 -14.54 -4.99
C LEU A 74 0.99 -13.22 -4.81
N ARG A 75 2.31 -13.25 -4.90
CA ARG A 75 3.14 -12.04 -4.90
C ARG A 75 3.20 -11.46 -6.31
N LEU A 76 2.19 -10.65 -6.65
CA LEU A 76 2.07 -10.01 -7.97
C LEU A 76 2.98 -8.79 -8.15
N VAL A 77 3.75 -8.40 -7.12
CA VAL A 77 4.65 -7.23 -7.11
C VAL A 77 5.98 -7.60 -6.43
N GLY A 78 7.12 -7.27 -7.03
CA GLY A 78 8.45 -7.61 -6.49
C GLY A 78 9.62 -7.30 -7.44
N GLU A 79 10.82 -7.78 -7.10
CA GLU A 79 12.06 -7.52 -7.86
C GLU A 79 12.05 -8.14 -9.27
N HIS A 80 11.37 -9.28 -9.42
CA HIS A 80 11.11 -9.93 -10.70
C HIS A 80 9.67 -9.62 -11.11
N ASN A 81 9.51 -8.49 -11.78
CA ASN A 81 8.24 -7.92 -12.22
C ASN A 81 7.58 -8.74 -13.37
N LEU A 82 7.23 -10.00 -13.10
CA LEU A 82 6.69 -10.96 -14.08
C LEU A 82 5.29 -10.59 -14.59
N PHE A 83 4.50 -9.87 -13.80
CA PHE A 83 3.13 -9.44 -14.15
C PHE A 83 2.97 -7.92 -14.34
N ASN A 84 3.98 -7.12 -14.00
CA ASN A 84 3.96 -5.66 -14.15
C ASN A 84 5.29 -5.17 -14.75
N PRO A 85 5.49 -5.26 -16.07
CA PRO A 85 6.77 -4.93 -16.68
C PRO A 85 7.19 -3.51 -16.30
N VAL A 86 8.44 -3.37 -15.85
CA VAL A 86 8.99 -2.07 -15.49
C VAL A 86 9.01 -1.19 -16.72
N GLN A 87 8.35 -0.02 -16.63
CA GLN A 87 8.44 0.97 -17.70
C GLN A 87 9.86 1.54 -17.75
N TRP A 88 10.49 1.43 -18.90
CA TRP A 88 11.79 2.04 -19.16
C TRP A 88 11.58 3.41 -19.78
N LYS A 89 12.23 4.44 -19.23
CA LYS A 89 12.18 5.78 -19.81
C LYS A 89 13.58 6.23 -20.20
N ARG A 90 13.67 6.86 -21.37
CA ARG A 90 14.87 7.56 -21.83
C ARG A 90 14.85 8.99 -21.28
N MET A 91 15.93 9.36 -20.61
CA MET A 91 16.19 10.72 -20.13
C MET A 91 16.61 11.64 -21.28
N PRO A 92 16.59 12.97 -21.09
CA PRO A 92 17.12 13.92 -22.07
C PRO A 92 18.60 13.70 -22.42
N ASP A 93 19.38 13.10 -21.53
CA ASP A 93 20.80 12.76 -21.72
C ASP A 93 21.04 11.44 -22.47
N GLY A 94 19.97 10.74 -22.90
CA GLY A 94 20.03 9.48 -23.62
C GLY A 94 20.15 8.23 -22.73
N ARG A 95 20.34 8.37 -21.41
CA ARG A 95 20.34 7.24 -20.46
C ARG A 95 18.94 6.66 -20.35
N VAL A 96 18.86 5.34 -20.20
CA VAL A 96 17.60 4.63 -19.98
C VAL A 96 17.58 4.07 -18.57
N PHE A 97 16.51 4.30 -17.83
CA PHE A 97 16.38 3.82 -16.47
C PHE A 97 15.01 3.14 -16.22
N PRO A 98 14.98 2.11 -15.38
CA PRO A 98 13.76 1.39 -15.05
C PRO A 98 12.95 2.13 -13.96
N LEU A 99 11.67 2.36 -14.19
CA LEU A 99 10.72 2.92 -13.22
C LEU A 99 10.13 1.83 -12.34
N ARG A 100 10.73 1.58 -11.17
CA ARG A 100 10.35 0.47 -10.28
C ARG A 100 9.23 0.85 -9.32
N THR A 101 9.25 2.06 -8.79
CA THR A 101 8.37 2.54 -7.72
C THR A 101 7.41 3.65 -8.17
N GLY A 102 7.64 4.23 -9.35
CA GLY A 102 6.87 5.38 -9.87
C GLY A 102 7.21 6.70 -9.17
N ARG A 103 8.23 6.71 -8.30
CA ARG A 103 8.76 7.91 -7.64
C ARG A 103 10.07 8.39 -8.25
N GLU A 104 10.64 7.63 -9.19
CA GLU A 104 11.90 7.97 -9.86
C GLU A 104 11.76 9.10 -10.89
N ILE A 105 10.53 9.56 -11.15
CA ILE A 105 10.22 10.69 -12.05
C ILE A 105 9.27 11.66 -11.36
N GLY A 106 9.37 12.92 -11.76
CA GLY A 106 8.43 13.95 -11.37
C GLY A 106 8.63 14.34 -9.91
N PRO A 107 7.58 14.77 -9.20
CA PRO A 107 7.73 15.34 -7.86
C PRO A 107 8.37 14.40 -6.83
N GLY A 108 8.31 13.08 -7.04
CA GLY A 108 8.90 12.08 -6.15
C GLY A 108 10.41 11.94 -6.25
N ALA A 109 11.01 12.37 -7.38
CA ALA A 109 12.45 12.31 -7.62
C ALA A 109 13.17 13.62 -7.28
N LEU A 110 12.42 14.58 -6.74
CA LEU A 110 12.97 15.80 -6.18
C LEU A 110 13.68 15.46 -4.87
N ALA A 111 14.91 15.94 -4.71
CA ALA A 111 15.70 15.77 -3.49
C ALA A 111 15.93 17.14 -2.85
N ILE A 112 15.80 17.22 -1.53
CA ILE A 112 16.12 18.43 -0.77
C ILE A 112 17.63 18.41 -0.46
N THR A 113 18.35 19.44 -0.89
CA THR A 113 19.80 19.55 -0.64
C THR A 113 20.09 20.35 0.62
N GLN A 114 19.36 21.44 0.84
CA GLN A 114 19.52 22.30 2.01
C GLN A 114 18.17 22.88 2.42
N LEU A 115 17.94 22.97 3.73
CA LEU A 115 16.78 23.64 4.29
C LEU A 115 17.27 24.66 5.32
N ALA A 116 16.84 25.92 5.17
CA ALA A 116 17.27 27.00 6.05
C ALA A 116 16.05 27.80 6.56
N PRO A 117 16.00 28.13 7.85
CA PRO A 117 14.96 29.00 8.39
C PRO A 117 15.12 30.44 7.86
N LEU A 118 13.98 31.12 7.71
CA LEU A 118 13.89 32.54 7.36
C LEU A 118 13.40 33.29 8.59
N TYR A 119 14.15 34.31 8.97
CA TYR A 119 13.91 35.03 10.22
C TYR A 119 13.13 36.33 10.04
N LEU A 120 12.32 36.65 11.05
CA LEU A 120 11.89 38.00 11.35
C LEU A 120 12.75 38.53 12.49
N LYS A 121 13.50 39.61 12.22
CA LYS A 121 14.38 40.25 13.21
C LYS A 121 13.95 41.69 13.43
N ILE A 122 13.82 42.09 14.70
CA ILE A 122 13.52 43.47 15.11
C ILE A 122 14.61 43.91 16.09
N GLU A 123 15.38 44.93 15.70
CA GLU A 123 16.53 45.43 16.45
C GLU A 123 16.33 46.92 16.74
N TYR A 124 16.61 47.35 17.96
CA TYR A 124 16.59 48.77 18.30
C TYR A 124 17.95 49.40 17.94
N GLU A 125 17.97 50.33 16.99
CA GLU A 125 19.21 51.01 16.57
C GLU A 125 19.55 52.20 17.47
N GLY A 126 18.55 52.80 18.12
CA GLY A 126 18.74 53.97 18.97
C GLY A 126 17.74 55.10 18.68
N PRO A 127 17.97 56.27 19.28
CA PRO A 127 17.19 57.46 18.95
C PRO A 127 17.44 57.90 17.50
N GLY A 128 16.41 58.47 16.88
CA GLY A 128 16.48 59.16 15.60
C GLY A 128 16.98 60.59 15.77
N SER A 129 17.68 61.11 14.75
CA SER A 129 18.04 62.53 14.70
C SER A 129 16.89 63.34 14.11
N GLY A 130 16.30 64.23 14.91
CA GLY A 130 15.26 65.18 14.52
C GLY A 130 14.77 65.99 15.74
N ASP A 131 13.89 66.99 15.50
CA ASP A 131 13.32 67.85 16.55
C ASP A 131 12.38 67.11 17.54
N SER A 132 11.92 65.91 17.17
CA SER A 132 11.09 65.06 18.02
C SER A 132 11.83 63.78 18.40
N GLN A 133 11.66 63.33 19.64
CA GLN A 133 12.28 62.09 20.13
C GLN A 133 11.69 60.90 19.37
N GLN A 134 12.47 60.39 18.42
CA GLN A 134 12.13 59.25 17.57
C GLN A 134 12.90 58.02 18.02
N TYR A 135 12.26 56.86 18.00
CA TYR A 135 12.90 55.57 18.27
C TYR A 135 13.00 54.78 16.98
N ARG A 136 14.23 54.40 16.59
CA ARG A 136 14.52 53.70 15.36
C ARG A 136 14.63 52.19 15.60
N PHE A 137 13.85 51.44 14.84
CA PHE A 137 13.87 49.99 14.84
C PHE A 137 14.23 49.48 13.46
N LYS A 138 15.32 48.74 13.36
CA LYS A 138 15.69 48.01 12.15
C LYS A 138 14.91 46.71 12.10
N VAL A 139 14.16 46.52 11.02
CA VAL A 139 13.33 45.34 10.83
C VAL A 139 13.81 44.59 9.59
N THR A 140 14.15 43.32 9.78
CA THR A 140 14.55 42.40 8.71
C THR A 140 13.48 41.33 8.56
N ARG A 141 12.88 41.24 7.36
CA ARG A 141 11.78 40.30 7.04
C ARG A 141 12.22 39.31 5.98
N GLU A 142 12.93 38.26 6.38
CA GLU A 142 13.50 37.33 5.40
C GLU A 142 12.43 36.51 4.69
N ALA A 143 11.27 36.25 5.32
CA ALA A 143 10.17 35.44 4.77
C ALA A 143 9.21 36.19 3.82
N GLU A 144 9.39 37.49 3.62
CA GLU A 144 8.47 38.33 2.84
C GLU A 144 8.45 37.96 1.35
N LYS A 145 7.29 38.07 0.70
CA LYS A 145 7.12 37.67 -0.71
C LYS A 145 7.88 38.61 -1.64
N SER A 146 7.79 39.91 -1.40
CA SER A 146 8.44 40.94 -2.22
C SER A 146 9.91 41.11 -1.86
N LEU A 147 10.80 41.08 -2.85
CA LEU A 147 12.26 41.23 -2.66
C LEU A 147 12.63 42.55 -1.99
N SER A 148 12.02 43.66 -2.38
CA SER A 148 12.33 44.99 -1.82
C SER A 148 12.01 45.09 -0.33
N LYS A 149 10.99 44.37 0.13
CA LYS A 149 10.55 44.36 1.53
C LYS A 149 11.39 43.44 2.43
N ARG A 150 12.25 42.58 1.85
CA ARG A 150 13.19 41.71 2.57
C ARG A 150 14.43 42.47 3.05
N ILE A 151 14.77 43.57 2.38
CA ILE A 151 15.92 44.40 2.73
C ILE A 151 15.67 45.00 4.13
N PRO A 152 16.67 44.95 5.04
CA PRO A 152 16.54 45.55 6.36
C PRO A 152 16.12 47.01 6.24
N THR A 153 14.99 47.35 6.83
CA THR A 153 14.42 48.71 6.76
C THR A 153 14.29 49.26 8.17
N THR A 154 14.77 50.48 8.38
CA THR A 154 14.62 51.17 9.66
C THR A 154 13.29 51.92 9.68
N PHE A 155 12.51 51.68 10.73
CA PHE A 155 11.26 52.37 11.00
C PHE A 155 11.43 53.26 12.23
N SER A 156 11.00 54.52 12.13
CA SER A 156 10.99 55.46 13.24
C SER A 156 9.60 55.53 13.86
N VAL A 157 9.53 55.45 15.18
CA VAL A 157 8.28 55.62 15.94
C VAL A 157 8.48 56.71 16.99
N THR A 158 7.56 57.67 17.07
CA THR A 158 7.65 58.83 17.99
C THR A 158 6.95 58.61 19.33
N THR A 159 5.81 57.91 19.35
CA THR A 159 4.96 57.79 20.56
C THR A 159 4.43 56.38 20.77
N VAL A 160 4.03 56.09 22.00
CA VAL A 160 3.24 54.89 22.33
C VAL A 160 1.96 54.90 21.51
N GLY A 161 1.65 53.78 20.86
CA GLY A 161 0.58 53.62 19.88
C GLY A 161 1.01 53.85 18.44
N GLY A 162 2.24 54.30 18.20
CA GLY A 162 2.79 54.47 16.87
C GLY A 162 2.90 53.14 16.12
N LYS A 163 2.47 53.15 14.86
CA LYS A 163 2.35 51.94 14.02
C LYS A 163 3.49 51.87 13.00
N ALA A 164 4.25 50.79 13.03
CA ALA A 164 5.13 50.38 11.95
C ALA A 164 4.43 49.28 11.12
N PRO A 165 4.93 48.92 9.92
CA PRO A 165 4.30 47.89 9.09
C PRO A 165 4.28 46.47 9.69
N VAL A 166 5.09 46.20 10.72
CA VAL A 166 5.27 44.87 11.31
C VAL A 166 4.84 44.82 12.78
N PHE A 167 4.90 45.97 13.47
CA PHE A 167 4.61 46.05 14.89
C PHE A 167 3.96 47.37 15.26
N VAL A 168 3.32 47.40 16.42
CA VAL A 168 2.82 48.60 17.08
C VAL A 168 3.55 48.78 18.41
N LEU A 169 4.07 49.96 18.66
CA LEU A 169 4.72 50.26 19.94
C LEU A 169 3.65 50.40 21.03
N LYS A 170 3.62 49.48 22.00
CA LYS A 170 2.59 49.44 23.05
C LYS A 170 3.01 50.07 24.35
N ASP A 171 4.27 49.94 24.72
CA ASP A 171 4.79 50.50 25.96
C ASP A 171 6.31 50.73 25.86
N MET A 172 6.82 51.60 26.71
CA MET A 172 8.23 52.00 26.77
C MET A 172 8.67 52.09 28.22
N LYS A 173 9.74 51.37 28.59
CA LYS A 173 10.22 51.27 29.96
C LYS A 173 11.72 51.55 30.03
N PRO A 174 12.19 52.42 30.96
CA PRO A 174 11.44 53.44 31.70
C PRO A 174 10.92 54.60 30.82
N LYS A 175 9.91 55.35 31.27
CA LYS A 175 9.21 56.37 30.44
C LYS A 175 10.06 57.56 30.01
N GLU A 176 11.05 57.96 30.81
CA GLU A 176 11.92 59.12 30.51
C GLU A 176 13.09 58.75 29.59
N ASN A 177 13.70 57.58 29.80
CA ASN A 177 14.81 57.06 29.00
C ASN A 177 14.57 55.57 28.71
N PRO A 178 13.75 55.25 27.70
CA PRO A 178 13.34 53.88 27.47
C PRO A 178 14.49 53.03 26.94
N THR A 179 14.78 51.96 27.67
CA THR A 179 15.73 50.92 27.31
C THR A 179 15.02 49.68 26.76
N ASP A 180 13.80 49.43 27.23
CA ASP A 180 12.96 48.30 26.85
C ASP A 180 11.69 48.81 26.16
N PHE A 181 11.42 48.26 24.97
CA PHE A 181 10.27 48.60 24.15
C PHE A 181 9.36 47.39 24.03
N VAL A 182 8.11 47.53 24.46
CA VAL A 182 7.09 46.50 24.30
C VAL A 182 6.40 46.72 22.94
N LEU A 183 6.64 45.81 22.01
CA LEU A 183 6.10 45.84 20.65
C LEU A 183 5.00 44.78 20.53
N GLU A 184 3.85 45.13 19.95
CA GLU A 184 2.84 44.15 19.54
C GLU A 184 3.03 43.85 18.05
N LEU A 185 3.32 42.60 17.70
CA LEU A 185 3.43 42.16 16.32
C LEU A 185 2.06 42.16 15.65
N ILE A 186 1.98 42.67 14.41
CA ILE A 186 0.69 42.81 13.70
C ILE A 186 0.12 41.45 13.28
N ASP A 187 0.99 40.50 12.94
CA ASP A 187 0.58 39.20 12.37
C ASP A 187 -0.12 38.30 13.40
N ASN A 188 0.43 38.20 14.61
CA ASN A 188 -0.06 37.28 15.65
C ASN A 188 -0.55 37.99 16.93
N LYS A 189 -0.47 39.33 16.99
CA LYS A 189 -0.80 40.15 18.17
C LYS A 189 0.01 39.80 19.42
N GLU A 190 1.16 39.16 19.24
CA GLU A 190 2.06 38.80 20.33
C GLU A 190 2.82 40.04 20.81
N GLN A 191 2.97 40.17 22.13
CA GLN A 191 3.73 41.24 22.73
C GLN A 191 5.16 40.77 23.01
N VAL A 192 6.12 41.46 22.40
CA VAL A 192 7.55 41.15 22.49
C VAL A 192 8.30 42.32 23.07
N VAL A 193 9.26 42.05 23.95
CA VAL A 193 10.11 43.08 24.54
C VAL A 193 11.42 43.13 23.78
N VAL A 194 11.73 44.28 23.19
CA VAL A 194 12.95 44.54 22.44
C VAL A 194 13.76 45.59 23.18
N SER A 195 15.05 45.33 23.37
CA SER A 195 16.00 46.29 23.92
C SER A 195 17.25 46.35 23.04
N LYS A 196 18.18 47.26 23.36
CA LYS A 196 19.44 47.39 22.60
C LYS A 196 20.26 46.11 22.61
N ASP A 197 20.26 45.38 23.73
CA ASP A 197 21.03 44.15 23.91
C ASP A 197 20.21 42.88 23.59
N LYS A 198 18.88 43.03 23.46
CA LYS A 198 17.95 41.91 23.21
C LYS A 198 17.10 42.17 21.97
N PRO A 199 17.62 41.87 20.77
CA PRO A 199 16.82 41.89 19.56
C PRO A 199 15.79 40.75 19.58
N TYR A 200 14.63 41.00 18.97
CA TYR A 200 13.64 39.94 18.75
C TYR A 200 13.99 39.17 17.48
N VAL A 201 14.05 37.85 17.58
CA VAL A 201 14.29 36.94 16.44
C VAL A 201 13.27 35.81 16.51
N SER A 202 12.52 35.63 15.43
CA SER A 202 11.58 34.50 15.28
C SER A 202 11.68 33.88 13.90
N VAL A 203 11.35 32.59 13.80
CA VAL A 203 11.29 31.87 12.52
C VAL A 203 9.94 32.17 11.87
N ALA A 204 9.96 32.90 10.76
CA ALA A 204 8.77 33.30 10.02
C ALA A 204 8.50 32.40 8.80
N GLY A 205 9.44 31.52 8.44
CA GLY A 205 9.29 30.57 7.35
C GLY A 205 10.57 29.82 7.07
N HIS A 206 10.61 29.13 5.93
CA HIS A 206 11.76 28.34 5.50
C HIS A 206 12.04 28.59 4.02
N THR A 207 13.32 28.52 3.66
CA THR A 207 13.80 28.44 2.29
C THR A 207 14.36 27.05 2.05
N VAL A 208 14.28 26.59 0.81
CA VAL A 208 14.76 25.27 0.44
C VAL A 208 15.54 25.30 -0.86
N ASP A 209 16.61 24.53 -0.87
CA ASP A 209 17.36 24.18 -2.07
C ASP A 209 16.98 22.76 -2.47
N LEU A 210 16.63 22.60 -3.74
CA LEU A 210 16.13 21.35 -4.31
C LEU A 210 16.97 20.97 -5.51
N ARG A 211 17.15 19.68 -5.72
CA ARG A 211 17.78 19.09 -6.89
C ARG A 211 16.83 18.10 -7.54
N TYR A 212 16.76 18.12 -8.85
CA TYR A 212 16.02 17.16 -9.64
C TYR A 212 16.97 16.45 -10.59
N ASP A 213 17.38 15.26 -10.18
CA ASP A 213 18.40 14.46 -10.88
C ASP A 213 18.03 14.03 -12.29
N PRO A 214 16.76 13.70 -12.60
CA PRO A 214 16.39 13.25 -13.94
C PRO A 214 16.71 14.24 -15.07
N GLU A 215 16.64 15.54 -14.79
CA GLU A 215 16.95 16.60 -15.75
C GLU A 215 18.17 17.43 -15.32
N ASN A 216 18.90 16.98 -14.29
CA ASN A 216 20.03 17.69 -13.68
C ASN A 216 19.71 19.16 -13.33
N LEU A 217 18.50 19.41 -12.83
CA LEU A 217 18.05 20.75 -12.46
C LEU A 217 18.37 21.05 -11.00
N LYS A 218 18.74 22.30 -10.73
CA LYS A 218 18.96 22.81 -9.38
C LYS A 218 18.05 24.01 -9.15
N PHE A 219 17.37 24.02 -8.02
CA PHE A 219 16.49 25.08 -7.59
C PHE A 219 16.99 25.60 -6.26
N ILE A 220 17.64 26.77 -6.27
CA ILE A 220 18.28 27.35 -5.08
C ILE A 220 17.37 28.46 -4.52
N GLY A 221 17.31 28.58 -3.20
CA GLY A 221 16.65 29.66 -2.48
C GLY A 221 15.14 29.69 -2.69
N ARG A 222 14.51 28.53 -2.92
CA ARG A 222 13.08 28.43 -3.23
C ARG A 222 12.23 28.55 -1.99
N ARG A 223 11.08 29.20 -2.14
CA ARG A 223 10.19 29.54 -1.04
C ARG A 223 8.77 29.06 -1.28
N LEU A 224 7.96 29.21 -0.24
CA LEU A 224 6.53 28.94 -0.30
C LEU A 224 5.88 29.72 -1.46
N GLY A 225 5.24 28.98 -2.37
CA GLY A 225 4.54 29.53 -3.52
C GLY A 225 5.38 29.66 -4.79
N ASP A 226 6.69 29.39 -4.75
CA ASP A 226 7.52 29.41 -5.96
C ASP A 226 7.15 28.26 -6.91
N SER A 227 7.28 28.54 -8.21
CA SER A 227 7.08 27.57 -9.28
C SER A 227 8.40 26.91 -9.71
N LEU A 228 8.35 25.61 -9.90
CA LEU A 228 9.45 24.73 -10.30
C LEU A 228 9.04 24.02 -11.59
N VAL A 229 9.78 24.22 -12.66
CA VAL A 229 9.51 23.57 -13.95
C VAL A 229 10.44 22.36 -14.07
N PHE A 230 9.87 21.16 -14.13
CA PHE A 230 10.59 19.90 -14.33
C PHE A 230 9.62 18.80 -14.75
N ALA A 231 10.12 17.71 -15.34
CA ALA A 231 9.31 16.59 -15.83
C ALA A 231 8.23 16.98 -16.85
N GLY A 232 8.42 18.09 -17.56
CA GLY A 232 7.44 18.65 -18.50
C GLY A 232 6.21 19.28 -17.84
N ASP A 233 6.23 19.52 -16.53
CA ASP A 233 5.14 20.17 -15.79
C ASP A 233 5.65 21.34 -14.92
N THR A 234 4.75 22.25 -14.56
CA THR A 234 5.00 23.30 -13.58
C THR A 234 4.48 22.87 -12.22
N ASN A 235 5.37 22.74 -11.26
CA ASN A 235 5.09 22.31 -9.89
C ASN A 235 5.24 23.51 -8.94
N LYS A 236 4.27 23.73 -8.05
CA LYS A 236 4.30 24.84 -7.09
C LYS A 236 4.63 24.32 -5.69
N ILE A 237 5.47 25.03 -4.95
CA ILE A 237 5.71 24.72 -3.53
C ILE A 237 4.51 25.18 -2.71
N VAL A 238 3.82 24.24 -2.05
CA VAL A 238 2.60 24.51 -1.27
C VAL A 238 2.87 24.53 0.22
N ALA A 239 3.88 23.82 0.70
CA ALA A 239 4.30 23.85 2.08
C ALA A 239 5.79 23.57 2.21
N ILE A 240 6.44 24.26 3.15
CA ILE A 240 7.81 23.97 3.60
C ILE A 240 7.76 23.87 5.12
N THR A 241 8.23 22.76 5.64
CA THR A 241 8.42 22.49 7.07
C THR A 241 9.91 22.29 7.34
N GLU A 242 10.31 22.15 8.60
CA GLU A 242 11.72 21.93 8.98
C GLU A 242 12.33 20.67 8.35
N THR A 243 11.49 19.67 8.04
CA THR A 243 11.96 18.37 7.54
C THR A 243 11.39 17.99 6.19
N ASN A 244 10.33 18.65 5.71
CA ASN A 244 9.62 18.23 4.51
C ASN A 244 9.22 19.40 3.62
N VAL A 245 9.19 19.16 2.30
CA VAL A 245 8.64 20.07 1.30
C VAL A 245 7.49 19.38 0.59
N THR A 246 6.37 20.08 0.46
CA THR A 246 5.24 19.61 -0.35
C THR A 246 5.12 20.44 -1.61
N VAL A 247 5.20 19.76 -2.75
CA VAL A 247 5.01 20.33 -4.07
C VAL A 247 3.70 19.84 -4.68
N GLN A 248 3.04 20.71 -5.45
CA GLN A 248 1.81 20.40 -6.16
C GLN A 248 2.02 20.56 -7.65
N ALA A 249 1.73 19.52 -8.42
CA ALA A 249 1.72 19.57 -9.88
C ALA A 249 0.52 20.42 -10.36
N THR A 250 0.75 21.37 -11.26
CA THR A 250 -0.33 22.24 -11.77
C THR A 250 -1.28 21.46 -12.69
N SER A 251 -0.75 20.54 -13.49
CA SER A 251 -1.53 19.73 -14.43
C SER A 251 -2.52 18.76 -13.76
N THR A 252 -2.12 18.14 -12.64
CA THR A 252 -2.89 17.07 -11.98
C THR A 252 -3.41 17.46 -10.60
N THR A 253 -3.04 18.63 -10.08
CA THR A 253 -3.27 19.07 -8.68
C THR A 253 -2.76 18.11 -7.60
N LYS A 254 -2.02 17.06 -8.00
CA LYS A 254 -1.48 16.06 -7.09
C LYS A 254 -0.39 16.67 -6.22
N ARG A 255 -0.49 16.44 -4.91
CA ARG A 255 0.50 16.86 -3.93
C ARG A 255 1.46 15.72 -3.64
N THR A 256 2.74 16.03 -3.59
CA THR A 256 3.80 15.11 -3.25
C THR A 256 4.68 15.73 -2.19
N THR A 257 4.86 15.02 -1.09
CA THR A 257 5.72 15.43 0.02
C THR A 257 7.06 14.72 -0.10
N VAL A 258 8.12 15.50 -0.07
CA VAL A 258 9.51 15.05 -0.12
C VAL A 258 10.11 15.32 1.25
N ALA A 259 10.69 14.29 1.85
CA ALA A 259 11.38 14.40 3.12
C ALA A 259 12.85 14.78 2.92
N TYR A 260 13.37 15.59 3.83
CA TYR A 260 14.77 15.95 3.89
C TYR A 260 15.55 14.75 4.41
N ALA A 261 16.32 14.15 3.51
CA ALA A 261 17.32 13.15 3.86
C ALA A 261 18.68 13.85 3.74
N PRO A 262 19.29 14.30 4.85
CA PRO A 262 20.65 14.82 4.80
C PRO A 262 21.55 13.71 4.24
N ALA A 263 22.41 14.06 3.28
CA ALA A 263 23.43 13.13 2.83
C ALA A 263 24.33 12.75 4.03
N PRO A 264 24.68 11.47 4.21
CA PRO A 264 25.57 11.04 5.27
C PRO A 264 26.99 11.62 5.14
#